data_AF-A0A8S3SUG1-F1
#
_entry.id   AF-A0A8S3SUG1-F1
#
_cell.length_a   1.000
_cell.length_b   1.000
_cell.length_c   1.000
_cell.angle_alpha   90.00
_cell.angle_beta   90.00
_cell.angle_gamma   90.00
#
_symmetry.space_group_name_H-M   'P 1'
#
loop_
_entity.id
_entity.type
_entity.pdbx_description
1 polymer ?
#
loop_
_entity_poly.entity_id
_entity_poly.type
_entity_poly.pdbx_seq_one_letter_code
_entity_poly.pdbx_strand_id
1 'polypeptide(L)'
;MKLTLPLRLLLTKPSYKSVIPICSSFKKCPSHISEKFRAFSTNKSLLMSNERPLKLMKLPKIVQPNVILWLKNKYFEFLIRNYYDASFSQSEFLAGATQAITHVSSLISSGQFEDLEELVDPDSVEEIKRNYNRLSDKQHRDLKIMEDHIIKMFVHQIGMMFGNSGNVFVEITVVLHYNSPDDKSLKETTHEIKTAEDIIKAALEITKKVVNANYRFIKECTKGSESDWIINGVNHFSIFRNEEEEEN
;
A
#
# COMPACT_ATOMS: atom_id res chain seq x y z
N MET A 1 -3.26 48.32 6.33
CA MET A 1 -4.42 47.49 6.72
C MET A 1 -4.05 46.03 6.50
N LYS A 2 -3.56 45.36 7.56
CA LYS A 2 -3.03 43.99 7.49
C LYS A 2 -4.18 43.01 7.79
N LEU A 3 -4.61 42.24 6.80
CA LEU A 3 -5.51 41.11 7.01
C LEU A 3 -4.66 39.91 7.45
N THR A 4 -4.70 39.61 8.74
CA THR A 4 -4.24 38.35 9.30
C THR A 4 -5.42 37.39 9.31
N LEU A 5 -5.34 36.33 8.51
CA LEU A 5 -6.27 35.21 8.54
C LEU A 5 -5.64 34.08 9.36
N PRO A 6 -6.21 33.69 10.51
CA PRO A 6 -5.76 32.51 11.23
C PRO A 6 -6.30 31.26 10.53
N LEU A 7 -5.43 30.53 9.83
CA LEU A 7 -5.67 29.14 9.41
C LEU A 7 -5.68 28.24 10.64
N ARG A 8 -6.76 28.30 11.42
CA ARG A 8 -6.98 27.43 12.58
C ARG A 8 -8.42 26.98 12.65
N LEU A 9 -8.88 26.24 11.64
CA LEU A 9 -10.06 25.40 11.72
C LEU A 9 -10.07 24.44 10.53
N LEU A 10 -9.73 23.18 10.79
CA LEU A 10 -10.24 21.94 10.15
C LEU A 10 -9.34 20.73 10.54
N LEU A 11 -9.10 20.54 11.83
CA LEU A 11 -8.58 19.27 12.37
C LEU A 11 -9.38 18.89 13.61
N THR A 12 -10.65 18.57 13.42
CA THR A 12 -11.36 17.73 14.40
C THR A 12 -11.23 16.29 13.91
N LYS A 13 -10.23 15.60 14.45
CA LYS A 13 -10.07 14.14 14.28
C LYS A 13 -11.25 13.46 14.98
N PRO A 14 -11.98 12.54 14.33
CA PRO A 14 -12.86 11.67 15.08
C PRO A 14 -12.01 10.61 15.79
N SER A 15 -12.14 10.55 17.12
CA SER A 15 -11.57 9.50 17.97
C SER A 15 -12.44 8.25 17.83
N TYR A 16 -12.06 7.31 16.96
CA TYR A 16 -12.70 6.01 16.88
C TYR A 16 -11.90 4.97 17.67
N LYS A 17 -12.44 4.60 18.84
CA LYS A 17 -12.07 3.36 19.54
C LYS A 17 -13.02 2.27 19.06
N SER A 18 -12.56 1.41 18.17
CA SER A 18 -13.18 0.10 17.95
C SER A 18 -12.06 -0.90 17.74
N VAL A 19 -11.78 -1.66 18.80
CA VAL A 19 -10.88 -2.82 18.78
C VAL A 19 -11.63 -3.92 18.05
N ILE A 20 -11.11 -4.36 16.90
CA ILE A 20 -11.61 -5.55 16.22
C ILE A 20 -10.93 -6.76 16.89
N PRO A 21 -11.67 -7.80 17.30
CA PRO A 21 -11.07 -8.98 17.89
C PRO A 21 -10.36 -9.81 16.81
N ILE A 22 -9.10 -10.11 17.03
CA ILE A 22 -8.36 -11.17 16.31
C ILE A 22 -8.89 -12.49 16.87
N CYS A 23 -9.72 -13.20 16.10
CA CYS A 23 -10.25 -14.50 16.52
C CYS A 23 -9.52 -15.63 15.79
N SER A 24 -9.14 -16.64 16.55
CA SER A 24 -8.43 -17.85 16.14
C SER A 24 -9.41 -18.93 15.70
N SER A 25 -9.44 -19.32 14.42
CA SER A 25 -9.62 -20.72 13.96
C SER A 25 -9.81 -20.88 12.43
N PHE A 26 -8.74 -21.32 11.76
CA PHE A 26 -8.62 -22.29 10.63
C PHE A 26 -9.66 -22.42 9.50
N LYS A 27 -9.15 -22.36 8.24
CA LYS A 27 -8.94 -23.51 7.32
C LYS A 27 -8.01 -23.11 6.15
N LYS A 28 -7.09 -24.02 5.77
CA LYS A 28 -6.12 -23.86 4.67
C LYS A 28 -6.80 -23.51 3.33
N CYS A 29 -6.39 -22.40 2.72
CA CYS A 29 -6.74 -22.06 1.34
C CYS A 29 -6.05 -23.03 0.35
N PRO A 30 -6.71 -23.48 -0.73
CA PRO A 30 -6.08 -24.29 -1.75
C PRO A 30 -5.09 -23.47 -2.58
N SER A 31 -3.81 -23.83 -2.50
CA SER A 31 -2.73 -23.30 -3.33
C SER A 31 -2.87 -23.82 -4.76
N HIS A 32 -3.54 -23.08 -5.65
CA HIS A 32 -3.30 -23.15 -7.10
C HIS A 32 -4.08 -22.05 -7.84
N ILE A 33 -3.55 -20.82 -7.84
CA ILE A 33 -3.93 -19.81 -8.84
C ILE A 33 -2.77 -19.71 -9.83
N SER A 34 -2.92 -20.42 -10.96
CA SER A 34 -1.95 -20.44 -12.06
C SER A 34 -1.81 -19.03 -12.68
N GLU A 35 -0.65 -18.42 -12.47
CA GLU A 35 -0.21 -17.18 -13.13
C GLU A 35 -0.18 -17.33 -14.66
N LYS A 36 -0.98 -16.54 -15.38
CA LYS A 36 -0.79 -16.33 -16.82
C LYS A 36 0.20 -15.18 -17.04
N PHE A 37 1.44 -15.56 -17.33
CA PHE A 37 2.56 -14.69 -17.70
C PHE A 37 2.24 -13.78 -18.91
N ARG A 38 2.59 -12.49 -18.82
CA ARG A 38 2.99 -11.67 -19.98
C ARG A 38 4.47 -11.32 -19.84
N ALA A 39 5.28 -11.83 -20.75
CA ALA A 39 6.69 -11.50 -20.86
C ALA A 39 6.87 -10.31 -21.81
N PHE A 40 7.65 -9.31 -21.39
CA PHE A 40 8.42 -8.47 -22.29
C PHE A 40 9.84 -8.38 -21.73
N SER A 41 10.78 -8.87 -22.52
CA SER A 41 12.21 -8.84 -22.28
C SER A 41 12.81 -7.60 -22.94
N THR A 42 13.63 -6.85 -22.20
CA THR A 42 14.74 -6.11 -22.78
C THR A 42 15.91 -6.14 -21.80
N ASN A 43 17.00 -6.78 -22.22
CA ASN A 43 18.29 -6.72 -21.54
C ASN A 43 18.90 -5.32 -21.70
N LYS A 44 19.37 -4.73 -20.61
CA LYS A 44 20.55 -3.86 -20.64
C LYS A 44 21.21 -3.85 -19.27
N SER A 45 22.38 -4.50 -19.20
CA SER A 45 23.33 -4.41 -18.11
C SER A 45 24.16 -3.12 -18.26
N LEU A 46 24.20 -2.27 -17.24
CA LEU A 46 25.38 -1.46 -16.90
C LEU A 46 25.22 -0.96 -15.45
N LEU A 47 26.32 -1.05 -14.69
CA LEU A 47 26.41 -0.86 -13.24
C LEU A 47 26.61 0.61 -12.84
N MET A 48 26.30 0.87 -11.55
CA MET A 48 26.55 2.07 -10.72
C MET A 48 25.33 3.05 -10.68
N SER A 49 24.53 3.17 -9.62
CA SER A 49 24.65 2.86 -8.19
C SER A 49 24.20 1.44 -7.78
N ASN A 50 24.77 0.93 -6.68
CA ASN A 50 24.59 -0.49 -6.28
C ASN A 50 23.33 -0.75 -5.45
N GLU A 51 22.51 0.27 -5.18
CA GLU A 51 21.24 0.11 -4.49
C GLU A 51 20.12 -0.16 -5.50
N ARG A 52 19.60 -1.39 -5.49
CA ARG A 52 18.46 -1.76 -6.34
C ARG A 52 17.22 -0.97 -5.94
N PRO A 53 16.30 -0.67 -6.88
CA PRO A 53 15.06 0.03 -6.52
C PRO A 53 14.30 -0.78 -5.48
N LEU A 54 13.78 -0.09 -4.44
CA LEU A 54 12.88 -0.69 -3.46
C LEU A 54 11.74 -1.39 -4.22
N LYS A 55 11.69 -2.72 -4.10
CA LYS A 55 10.70 -3.56 -4.78
C LYS A 55 10.62 -4.92 -4.08
N LEU A 56 9.49 -5.18 -3.44
CA LEU A 56 9.24 -6.44 -2.73
C LEU A 56 8.56 -7.48 -3.62
N MET A 57 7.63 -7.07 -4.48
CA MET A 57 6.96 -7.96 -5.43
C MET A 57 6.75 -7.29 -6.78
N LYS A 58 6.39 -8.07 -7.80
CA LYS A 58 6.04 -7.55 -9.13
C LYS A 58 4.60 -7.03 -9.19
N LEU A 59 4.38 -5.83 -8.64
CA LEU A 59 3.14 -5.07 -8.83
C LEU A 59 3.33 -3.85 -9.73
N PRO A 60 2.29 -3.42 -10.46
CA PRO A 60 2.33 -2.14 -11.16
C PRO A 60 2.56 -0.98 -10.16
N LYS A 61 3.40 -0.02 -10.57
CA LYS A 61 3.66 1.21 -9.80
C LYS A 61 2.51 2.20 -10.01
N ILE A 62 1.47 2.06 -9.19
CA ILE A 62 0.29 2.91 -9.19
C ILE A 62 0.45 4.00 -8.12
N VAL A 63 0.13 5.24 -8.47
CA VAL A 63 0.23 6.41 -7.57
C VAL A 63 -0.95 7.36 -7.66
N GLN A 64 -1.67 7.35 -8.77
CA GLN A 64 -2.76 8.29 -9.00
C GLN A 64 -4.12 7.58 -8.96
N PRO A 65 -5.16 8.25 -8.42
CA PRO A 65 -6.52 7.77 -8.55
C PRO A 65 -6.96 7.82 -10.01
N ASN A 66 -7.91 6.97 -10.38
CA ASN A 66 -8.51 6.95 -11.71
C ASN A 66 -10.03 7.07 -11.57
N VAL A 67 -10.64 8.07 -12.20
CA VAL A 67 -12.08 8.38 -12.09
C VAL A 67 -12.96 7.26 -12.67
N ILE A 68 -12.53 6.62 -13.76
CA ILE A 68 -13.24 5.48 -14.34
C ILE A 68 -13.21 4.30 -13.36
N LEU A 69 -12.06 4.08 -12.70
CA LEU A 69 -11.96 3.06 -11.67
C LEU A 69 -12.77 3.42 -10.42
N TRP A 70 -12.86 4.70 -10.05
CA TRP A 70 -13.73 5.13 -8.95
C TRP A 70 -15.19 4.72 -9.18
N LEU A 71 -15.71 4.94 -10.40
CA LEU A 71 -17.08 4.52 -10.75
C LEU A 71 -17.23 3.00 -10.74
N LYS A 72 -16.26 2.27 -11.31
CA LYS A 72 -16.25 0.80 -11.28
C LYS A 72 -16.20 0.26 -9.84
N ASN A 73 -15.40 0.87 -8.97
CA ASN A 73 -15.29 0.48 -7.57
C ASN A 73 -16.63 0.68 -6.85
N LYS A 74 -17.37 1.75 -7.15
CA LYS A 74 -18.73 1.94 -6.60
C LYS A 74 -19.71 0.86 -7.05
N TYR A 75 -19.62 0.43 -8.31
CA TYR A 75 -20.40 -0.69 -8.81
C TYR A 75 -20.03 -2.02 -8.12
N PHE A 76 -18.73 -2.31 -7.95
CA PHE A 76 -18.28 -3.51 -7.26
C PHE A 76 -18.64 -3.50 -5.77
N GLU A 77 -18.51 -2.35 -5.09
CA GLU A 77 -18.97 -2.18 -3.71
C GLU A 77 -20.46 -2.51 -3.59
N PHE A 78 -21.29 -2.05 -4.54
CA PHE A 78 -22.70 -2.40 -4.60
C PHE A 78 -22.91 -3.92 -4.80
N LEU A 79 -22.15 -4.57 -5.68
CA LEU A 79 -22.26 -6.02 -5.88
C LEU A 79 -21.84 -6.82 -4.64
N ILE A 80 -20.72 -6.46 -4.01
CA ILE A 80 -20.23 -7.11 -2.79
C ILE A 80 -21.30 -7.01 -1.71
N ARG A 81 -21.84 -5.80 -1.50
CA ARG A 81 -22.85 -5.55 -0.47
C ARG A 81 -24.14 -6.35 -0.67
N ASN A 82 -24.61 -6.49 -1.92
CA ASN A 82 -25.90 -7.15 -2.16
C ASN A 82 -25.79 -8.68 -2.27
N TYR A 83 -24.65 -9.22 -2.67
CA TYR A 83 -24.54 -10.66 -2.99
C TYR A 83 -23.62 -11.45 -2.06
N TYR A 84 -22.67 -10.79 -1.39
CA TYR A 84 -21.56 -11.47 -0.72
C TYR A 84 -21.41 -11.08 0.75
N ASP A 85 -21.40 -9.78 1.06
CA ASP A 85 -21.17 -9.26 2.41
C ASP A 85 -21.99 -7.98 2.62
N ALA A 86 -23.16 -8.10 3.25
CA ALA A 86 -24.08 -6.98 3.49
C ALA A 86 -23.50 -5.86 4.38
N SER A 87 -22.51 -6.18 5.21
CA SER A 87 -21.79 -5.22 6.05
C SER A 87 -20.64 -4.53 5.31
N PHE A 88 -20.29 -4.95 4.09
CA PHE A 88 -19.14 -4.38 3.40
C PHE A 88 -19.32 -2.88 3.13
N SER A 89 -18.35 -2.13 3.63
CA SER A 89 -18.18 -0.70 3.37
C SER A 89 -16.73 -0.41 3.00
N GLN A 90 -16.52 0.35 1.93
CA GLN A 90 -15.18 0.74 1.51
C GLN A 90 -14.43 1.54 2.59
N SER A 91 -15.14 2.35 3.39
CA SER A 91 -14.50 3.14 4.46
C SER A 91 -14.05 2.28 5.64
N GLU A 92 -14.87 1.30 6.03
CA GLU A 92 -14.53 0.36 7.10
C GLU A 92 -13.40 -0.56 6.65
N PHE A 93 -13.43 -1.01 5.39
CA PHE A 93 -12.33 -1.75 4.79
C PHE A 93 -11.02 -0.97 4.84
N LEU A 94 -11.02 0.33 4.46
CA LEU A 94 -9.80 1.15 4.52
C LEU A 94 -9.28 1.34 5.95
N ALA A 95 -10.16 1.44 6.94
CA ALA A 95 -9.76 1.50 8.35
C ALA A 95 -9.07 0.21 8.80
N GLY A 96 -9.64 -0.96 8.47
CA GLY A 96 -9.02 -2.26 8.73
C GLY A 96 -7.70 -2.44 7.96
N ALA A 97 -7.68 -2.05 6.67
CA ALA A 97 -6.49 -2.11 5.83
C ALA A 97 -5.35 -1.25 6.39
N THR A 98 -5.65 -0.11 6.99
CA THR A 98 -4.64 0.76 7.63
C THR A 98 -3.93 0.00 8.77
N GLN A 99 -4.68 -0.69 9.62
CA GLN A 99 -4.14 -1.49 10.72
C GLN A 99 -3.32 -2.67 10.19
N ALA A 100 -3.85 -3.40 9.19
CA ALA A 100 -3.15 -4.52 8.58
C ALA A 100 -1.83 -4.10 7.92
N ILE A 101 -1.84 -3.00 7.15
CA ILE A 101 -0.65 -2.49 6.45
C ILE A 101 0.41 -2.03 7.44
N THR A 102 0.04 -1.26 8.46
CA THR A 102 0.99 -0.78 9.48
C THR A 102 1.62 -1.95 10.23
N HIS A 103 0.83 -2.98 10.58
CA HIS A 103 1.33 -4.18 11.22
C HIS A 103 2.26 -5.00 10.31
N VAL A 104 1.79 -5.38 9.12
CA VAL A 104 2.54 -6.20 8.16
C VAL A 104 3.81 -5.49 7.69
N SER A 105 3.75 -4.20 7.41
CA SER A 105 4.95 -3.43 7.03
C SER A 105 5.98 -3.37 8.15
N SER A 106 5.57 -3.35 9.42
CA SER A 106 6.48 -3.41 10.57
C SER A 106 7.16 -4.77 10.67
N LEU A 107 6.41 -5.86 10.51
CA LEU A 107 6.95 -7.23 10.51
C LEU A 107 7.94 -7.42 9.36
N ILE A 108 7.57 -7.00 8.14
CA ILE A 108 8.45 -7.04 6.98
C ILE A 108 9.70 -6.22 7.24
N SER A 109 9.59 -4.98 7.71
CA SER A 109 10.77 -4.12 7.97
C SER A 109 11.77 -4.75 8.95
N SER A 110 11.26 -5.54 9.90
CA SER A 110 12.05 -6.21 10.94
C SER A 110 12.52 -7.62 10.55
N GLY A 111 12.15 -8.11 9.36
CA GLY A 111 12.49 -9.46 8.90
C GLY A 111 11.75 -10.58 9.64
N GLN A 112 10.65 -10.26 10.34
CA GLN A 112 9.83 -11.21 11.10
C GLN A 112 8.79 -11.87 10.18
N PHE A 113 9.25 -12.76 9.31
CA PHE A 113 8.39 -13.31 8.27
C PHE A 113 7.52 -14.47 8.73
N GLU A 114 7.89 -15.13 9.82
CA GLU A 114 7.12 -16.20 10.45
C GLU A 114 5.79 -15.66 10.98
N ASP A 115 5.80 -14.41 11.47
CA ASP A 115 4.61 -13.70 11.94
C ASP A 115 3.73 -13.16 10.79
N LEU A 116 4.13 -13.36 9.52
CA LEU A 116 3.29 -13.03 8.35
C LEU A 116 2.33 -14.17 7.97
N GLU A 117 2.48 -15.34 8.61
CA GLU A 117 1.56 -16.46 8.41
C GLU A 117 0.12 -16.01 8.69
N GLU A 118 -0.83 -16.46 7.88
CA GLU A 118 -2.26 -16.09 7.93
C GLU A 118 -2.58 -14.63 7.57
N LEU A 119 -1.62 -13.70 7.60
CA LEU A 119 -1.80 -12.30 7.20
C LEU A 119 -1.49 -12.06 5.72
N VAL A 120 -0.52 -12.81 5.20
CA VAL A 120 0.00 -12.68 3.83
C VAL A 120 -0.07 -14.06 3.17
N ASP A 121 -0.44 -14.07 1.89
CA ASP A 121 -0.44 -15.26 1.06
C ASP A 121 0.95 -15.94 1.06
N PRO A 122 1.03 -17.30 1.20
CA PRO A 122 2.30 -17.99 1.35
C PRO A 122 3.29 -17.76 0.19
N ASP A 123 2.81 -17.77 -1.06
CA ASP A 123 3.65 -17.53 -2.24
C ASP A 123 4.21 -16.11 -2.21
N SER A 124 3.40 -15.16 -1.73
CA SER A 124 3.80 -13.77 -1.51
C SER A 124 4.85 -13.63 -0.40
N VAL A 125 4.73 -14.36 0.70
CA VAL A 125 5.75 -14.39 1.78
C VAL A 125 7.09 -14.87 1.25
N GLU A 126 7.11 -15.94 0.44
CA GLU A 126 8.35 -16.42 -0.16
C GLU A 126 8.99 -15.41 -1.12
N GLU A 127 8.19 -14.74 -1.95
CA GLU A 127 8.71 -13.69 -2.84
C GLU A 127 9.28 -12.51 -2.04
N ILE A 128 8.59 -12.08 -0.99
CA ILE A 128 9.04 -11.03 -0.08
C ILE A 128 10.36 -11.43 0.56
N LYS A 129 10.47 -12.64 1.14
CA LYS A 129 11.71 -13.18 1.75
C LYS A 129 12.89 -13.13 0.76
N ARG A 130 12.67 -13.59 -0.47
CA ARG A 130 13.71 -13.61 -1.53
C ARG A 130 14.20 -12.21 -1.91
N ASN A 131 13.29 -11.25 -2.00
CA ASN A 131 13.62 -9.87 -2.41
C ASN A 131 14.13 -9.03 -1.25
N TYR A 132 13.69 -9.28 -0.02
CA TYR A 132 14.10 -8.59 1.19
C TYR A 132 15.62 -8.66 1.39
N ASN A 133 16.21 -9.86 1.28
CA ASN A 133 17.66 -10.08 1.46
C ASN A 133 18.57 -9.32 0.47
N ARG A 134 17.98 -8.62 -0.51
CA ARG A 134 18.69 -7.84 -1.54
C ARG A 134 18.59 -6.33 -1.30
N LEU A 135 17.92 -5.90 -0.24
CA LEU A 135 17.73 -4.51 0.13
C LEU A 135 18.86 -4.04 1.06
N SER A 136 19.11 -2.73 1.10
CA SER A 136 20.01 -2.13 2.08
C SER A 136 19.32 -1.90 3.42
N ASP A 137 20.09 -1.72 4.50
CA ASP A 137 19.54 -1.42 5.85
C ASP A 137 18.59 -0.22 5.85
N LYS A 138 18.90 0.78 5.02
CA LYS A 138 18.06 1.97 4.84
C LYS A 138 16.75 1.61 4.16
N GLN A 139 16.81 0.79 3.11
CA GLN A 139 15.62 0.31 2.42
C GLN A 139 14.73 -0.54 3.33
N HIS A 140 15.31 -1.35 4.21
CA HIS A 140 14.57 -2.09 5.23
C HIS A 140 13.80 -1.15 6.16
N ARG A 141 14.42 -0.06 6.62
CA ARG A 141 13.74 0.95 7.44
C ARG A 141 12.64 1.69 6.68
N ASP A 142 12.88 2.01 5.40
CA ASP A 142 11.90 2.63 4.52
C ASP A 142 10.67 1.74 4.24
N LEU A 143 10.72 0.42 4.54
CA LEU A 143 9.54 -0.44 4.42
C LEU A 143 8.50 -0.21 5.52
N LYS A 144 8.91 0.29 6.69
CA LYS A 144 8.00 0.46 7.82
C LYS A 144 7.02 1.62 7.56
N ILE A 145 5.72 1.33 7.64
CA ILE A 145 4.67 2.34 7.53
C ILE A 145 4.08 2.59 8.92
N MET A 146 4.10 3.85 9.35
CA MET A 146 3.41 4.30 10.57
C MET A 146 2.17 5.08 10.17
N GLU A 147 1.07 4.89 10.91
CA GLU A 147 -0.23 5.49 10.58
C GLU A 147 -0.17 7.02 10.48
N ASP A 148 0.58 7.65 11.39
CA ASP A 148 0.78 9.10 11.43
C ASP A 148 1.65 9.64 10.29
N HIS A 149 2.37 8.76 9.58
CA HIS A 149 3.18 9.11 8.42
C HIS A 149 2.41 8.96 7.09
N ILE A 150 1.19 8.43 7.11
CA ILE A 150 0.36 8.27 5.91
C ILE A 150 -0.18 9.64 5.48
N ILE A 151 0.24 10.10 4.31
CA ILE A 151 -0.22 11.36 3.70
C ILE A 151 -1.54 11.14 2.96
N LYS A 152 -1.64 10.01 2.25
CA LYS A 152 -2.78 9.68 1.40
C LYS A 152 -2.95 8.18 1.32
N MET A 153 -4.19 7.71 1.37
CA MET A 153 -4.54 6.31 1.16
C MET A 153 -5.89 6.22 0.44
N PHE A 154 -6.00 5.34 -0.54
CA PHE A 154 -7.24 5.13 -1.27
C PHE A 154 -7.30 3.74 -1.92
N VAL A 155 -8.50 3.25 -2.13
CA VAL A 155 -8.72 2.07 -2.97
C VAL A 155 -8.58 2.47 -4.44
N HIS A 156 -7.66 1.84 -5.14
CA HIS A 156 -7.46 2.04 -6.56
C HIS A 156 -8.40 1.18 -7.39
N GLN A 157 -8.50 -0.12 -7.07
CA GLN A 157 -9.26 -1.08 -7.86
C GLN A 157 -9.89 -2.14 -6.96
N ILE A 158 -11.14 -2.47 -7.24
CA ILE A 158 -11.82 -3.67 -6.75
C ILE A 158 -11.99 -4.62 -7.94
N GLY A 159 -11.57 -5.86 -7.76
CA GLY A 159 -11.69 -6.96 -8.72
C GLY A 159 -12.50 -8.11 -8.13
N MET A 160 -13.16 -8.86 -8.99
CA MET A 160 -13.83 -10.10 -8.64
C MET A 160 -13.34 -11.21 -9.57
N MET A 161 -12.99 -12.36 -9.01
CA MET A 161 -12.53 -13.53 -9.74
C MET A 161 -13.47 -14.69 -9.45
N PHE A 162 -13.89 -15.38 -10.50
CA PHE A 162 -14.79 -16.53 -10.42
C PHE A 162 -13.98 -17.79 -10.73
N GLY A 163 -13.84 -18.65 -9.74
CA GLY A 163 -13.18 -19.94 -9.86
C GLY A 163 -14.04 -20.94 -10.61
N ASN A 164 -13.40 -21.93 -11.22
CA ASN A 164 -14.08 -22.98 -12.01
C ASN A 164 -15.04 -23.84 -11.17
N SER A 165 -14.81 -23.91 -9.85
CA SER A 165 -15.65 -24.66 -8.90
C SER A 165 -16.79 -23.83 -8.28
N GLY A 166 -17.03 -22.62 -8.80
CA GLY A 166 -18.04 -21.70 -8.27
C GLY A 166 -17.55 -20.77 -7.15
N ASN A 167 -16.26 -20.86 -6.80
CA ASN A 167 -15.65 -19.99 -5.80
C ASN A 167 -15.64 -18.54 -6.29
N VAL A 168 -15.84 -17.59 -5.38
CA VAL A 168 -15.76 -16.16 -5.68
C VAL A 168 -14.70 -15.53 -4.80
N PHE A 169 -13.75 -14.84 -5.42
CA PHE A 169 -12.73 -14.08 -4.72
C PHE A 169 -12.91 -12.60 -5.01
N VAL A 170 -12.84 -11.78 -3.96
CA VAL A 170 -12.79 -10.33 -4.09
C VAL A 170 -11.36 -9.89 -3.83
N GLU A 171 -10.84 -9.05 -4.72
CA GLU A 171 -9.51 -8.47 -4.62
C GLU A 171 -9.60 -6.95 -4.55
N ILE A 172 -8.89 -6.33 -3.62
CA ILE A 172 -8.86 -4.88 -3.45
C ILE A 172 -7.42 -4.38 -3.45
N THR A 173 -7.08 -3.53 -4.41
CA THR A 173 -5.79 -2.83 -4.46
C THR A 173 -5.91 -1.49 -3.77
N VAL A 174 -5.10 -1.30 -2.73
CA VAL A 174 -4.95 -0.07 -1.96
C VAL A 174 -3.63 0.59 -2.31
N VAL A 175 -3.66 1.89 -2.55
CA VAL A 175 -2.49 2.73 -2.83
C VAL A 175 -2.32 3.69 -1.67
N LEU A 176 -1.09 3.81 -1.17
CA LEU A 176 -0.76 4.69 -0.07
C LEU A 176 0.54 5.46 -0.33
N HIS A 177 0.56 6.71 0.12
CA HIS A 177 1.71 7.61 0.09
C HIS A 177 2.07 7.95 1.53
N TYR A 178 3.33 7.81 1.90
CA TYR A 178 3.80 8.03 3.26
C TYR A 178 5.21 8.61 3.28
N ASN A 179 5.55 9.25 4.39
CA ASN A 179 6.90 9.72 4.65
C ASN A 179 7.75 8.61 5.26
N SER A 180 9.02 8.53 4.84
CA SER A 180 9.98 7.60 5.46
C SER A 180 10.07 7.85 6.99
N PRO A 181 10.11 6.79 7.81
CA PRO A 181 10.31 6.92 9.27
C PRO A 181 11.57 7.66 9.67
N ASP A 182 12.63 7.55 8.87
CA ASP A 182 13.93 8.18 9.13
C ASP A 182 13.96 9.67 8.77
N ASP A 183 12.89 10.19 8.16
CA ASP A 183 12.82 11.59 7.74
C ASP A 183 12.52 12.54 8.91
N LYS A 184 13.60 13.09 9.48
CA LYS A 184 13.56 14.11 10.54
C LYS A 184 13.00 15.46 10.07
N SER A 185 12.84 15.67 8.75
CA SER A 185 12.42 16.98 8.21
C SER A 185 10.94 17.30 8.42
N LEU A 186 10.14 16.33 8.90
CA LEU A 186 8.77 16.56 9.36
C LEU A 186 8.68 17.59 10.50
N LYS A 187 9.80 17.87 11.18
CA LYS A 187 9.85 18.81 12.31
C LYS A 187 10.26 20.24 11.95
N GLU A 188 10.84 20.52 10.78
CA GLU A 188 11.63 21.78 10.64
C GLU A 188 11.53 22.53 9.30
N THR A 189 10.65 22.17 8.38
CA THR A 189 10.61 22.89 7.10
C THR A 189 9.67 24.10 7.14
N THR A 190 10.08 25.18 7.81
CA THR A 190 9.47 26.51 7.64
C THR A 190 10.21 27.22 6.50
N HIS A 191 9.89 26.90 5.25
CA HIS A 191 10.36 27.73 4.14
C HIS A 191 9.57 29.04 4.16
N GLU A 192 10.25 30.19 4.22
CA GLU A 192 9.62 31.46 3.88
C GLU A 192 9.28 31.45 2.40
N ILE A 193 8.06 31.05 2.06
CA ILE A 193 7.56 31.03 0.69
C ILE A 193 7.33 32.49 0.25
N LYS A 194 8.17 32.99 -0.66
CA LYS A 194 8.05 34.36 -1.21
C LYS A 194 7.71 34.36 -2.70
N THR A 195 8.06 33.31 -3.43
CA THR A 195 7.90 33.22 -4.89
C THR A 195 7.22 31.92 -5.33
N ALA A 196 6.76 31.88 -6.60
CA ALA A 196 6.22 30.66 -7.20
C ALA A 196 7.30 29.57 -7.38
N GLU A 197 8.55 29.97 -7.60
CA GLU A 197 9.70 29.05 -7.66
C GLU A 197 9.94 28.39 -6.31
N ASP A 198 9.79 29.12 -5.19
CA ASP A 198 9.88 28.56 -3.84
C ASP A 198 8.79 27.51 -3.59
N ILE A 199 7.58 27.73 -4.09
CA ILE A 199 6.47 26.76 -3.99
C ILE A 199 6.81 25.49 -4.76
N ILE A 200 7.29 25.62 -6.00
CA ILE A 200 7.65 24.49 -6.85
C ILE A 200 8.81 23.71 -6.23
N LYS A 201 9.85 24.40 -5.74
CA LYS A 201 11.00 23.79 -5.09
C LYS A 201 10.59 23.08 -3.80
N ALA A 202 9.78 23.71 -2.96
CA ALA A 202 9.24 23.08 -1.76
C ALA A 202 8.39 21.86 -2.09
N ALA A 203 7.52 21.94 -3.10
CA ALA A 203 6.72 20.81 -3.55
C ALA A 203 7.60 19.67 -4.08
N LEU A 204 8.65 19.97 -4.85
CA LEU A 204 9.57 18.99 -5.40
C LEU A 204 10.36 18.27 -4.28
N GLU A 205 10.90 19.04 -3.32
CA GLU A 205 11.60 18.51 -2.15
C GLU A 205 10.70 17.61 -1.29
N ILE A 206 9.43 17.97 -1.13
CA ILE A 206 8.43 17.10 -0.48
C ILE A 206 8.23 15.83 -1.31
N THR A 207 8.04 15.94 -2.63
CA THR A 207 7.76 14.76 -3.48
C THR A 207 8.93 13.79 -3.57
N LYS A 208 10.18 14.26 -3.49
CA LYS A 208 11.37 13.40 -3.46
C LYS A 208 11.40 12.48 -2.24
N LYS A 209 10.75 12.90 -1.15
CA LYS A 209 10.77 12.21 0.15
C LYS A 209 9.56 11.29 0.37
N VAL A 210 8.55 11.37 -0.49
CA VAL A 210 7.38 10.50 -0.44
C VAL A 210 7.73 9.11 -0.96
N VAL A 211 7.46 8.10 -0.14
CA VAL A 211 7.46 6.70 -0.54
C VAL A 211 6.02 6.30 -0.85
N ASN A 212 5.85 5.51 -1.91
CA ASN A 212 4.57 4.97 -2.32
C ASN A 212 4.54 3.49 -1.97
N ALA A 213 3.39 2.98 -1.56
CA ALA A 213 3.19 1.55 -1.46
C ALA A 213 1.83 1.12 -1.99
N ASN A 214 1.82 -0.07 -2.59
CA ASN A 214 0.65 -0.72 -3.13
C ASN A 214 0.47 -2.04 -2.41
N TYR A 215 -0.70 -2.19 -1.78
CA TYR A 215 -1.10 -3.41 -1.09
C TYR A 215 -2.32 -3.99 -1.80
N ARG A 216 -2.32 -5.29 -1.97
CA ARG A 216 -3.43 -6.01 -2.58
C ARG A 216 -3.96 -7.02 -1.58
N PHE A 217 -5.25 -6.87 -1.29
CA PHE A 217 -5.98 -7.71 -0.38
C PHE A 217 -6.85 -8.65 -1.18
N ILE A 218 -6.98 -9.89 -0.71
CA ILE A 218 -7.87 -10.88 -1.30
C ILE A 218 -8.68 -11.55 -0.18
N LYS A 219 -9.93 -11.87 -0.48
CA LYS A 219 -10.81 -12.65 0.39
C LYS A 219 -11.66 -13.59 -0.45
N GLU A 220 -11.88 -14.81 0.05
CA GLU A 220 -12.88 -15.70 -0.51
C GLU A 220 -14.27 -15.32 0.00
N CYS A 221 -15.18 -15.03 -0.93
CA CYS A 221 -16.56 -14.63 -0.67
C CYS A 221 -17.58 -15.70 -1.10
N THR A 222 -17.14 -16.94 -1.35
CA THR A 222 -18.02 -18.06 -1.68
C THR A 222 -19.08 -18.25 -0.60
N LYS A 223 -20.36 -18.38 -0.99
CA LYS A 223 -21.47 -18.55 -0.02
C LYS A 223 -21.21 -19.76 0.89
N GLY A 224 -21.26 -19.53 2.21
CA GLY A 224 -21.01 -20.57 3.21
C GLY A 224 -19.52 -20.83 3.51
N SER A 225 -18.60 -20.10 2.87
CA SER A 225 -17.19 -20.07 3.26
C SER A 225 -16.96 -18.96 4.27
N GLU A 226 -16.21 -19.25 5.32
CA GLU A 226 -15.70 -18.27 6.27
C GLU A 226 -14.21 -18.04 5.95
N SER A 227 -13.87 -16.79 5.60
CA SER A 227 -12.52 -16.41 5.17
C SER A 227 -12.26 -14.95 5.53
N ASP A 228 -11.03 -14.67 5.92
CA ASP A 228 -10.56 -13.33 6.23
C ASP A 228 -9.81 -12.69 5.06
N TRP A 229 -9.65 -11.37 5.15
CA TRP A 229 -8.82 -10.63 4.21
C TRP A 229 -7.35 -10.92 4.48
N ILE A 230 -6.64 -11.41 3.47
CA ILE A 230 -5.19 -11.57 3.49
C ILE A 230 -4.55 -10.70 2.42
N ILE A 231 -3.27 -10.40 2.58
CA ILE A 231 -2.51 -9.64 1.58
C ILE A 231 -1.87 -10.63 0.60
N ASN A 232 -2.15 -10.47 -0.69
CA ASN A 232 -1.53 -11.26 -1.76
C ASN A 232 -0.60 -10.42 -2.65
N GLY A 233 -0.24 -9.22 -2.21
CA GLY A 233 0.62 -8.33 -2.98
C GLY A 233 1.11 -7.16 -2.15
N VAL A 234 2.42 -6.95 -2.13
CA VAL A 234 3.09 -5.84 -1.46
C VAL A 234 4.15 -5.24 -2.38
N ASN A 235 4.12 -3.93 -2.58
CA ASN A 235 5.19 -3.23 -3.28
C ASN A 235 5.40 -1.83 -2.71
N HIS A 236 6.65 -1.48 -2.44
CA HIS A 236 7.06 -0.16 -1.95
C HIS A 236 8.01 0.44 -2.98
N PHE A 237 7.85 1.70 -3.35
CA PHE A 237 8.71 2.35 -4.33
C PHE A 237 8.68 3.87 -4.20
N SER A 238 9.78 4.52 -4.53
CA SER A 238 9.79 5.96 -4.80
C SER A 238 9.72 6.20 -6.31
N ILE A 239 9.00 7.25 -6.71
CA ILE A 239 8.96 7.70 -8.11
C ILE A 239 10.23 8.47 -8.44
N PHE A 240 10.67 9.35 -7.55
CA PHE A 240 11.72 10.34 -7.82
C PHE A 240 13.12 9.90 -7.38
N ARG A 241 13.24 8.87 -6.53
CA ARG A 241 14.53 8.46 -5.95
C ARG A 241 15.44 7.65 -6.89
N ASN A 242 15.05 7.41 -8.14
CA ASN A 242 15.84 6.58 -9.06
C ASN A 242 16.40 7.36 -10.27
N GLU A 243 16.40 8.69 -10.26
CA GLU A 243 16.88 9.48 -11.42
C GLU A 243 18.03 10.46 -11.06
N GLU A 244 18.35 10.67 -9.78
CA GLU A 244 19.36 11.69 -9.38
C GLU A 244 20.74 11.13 -8.98
N GLU A 245 20.94 9.81 -8.98
CA GLU A 245 22.26 9.20 -8.71
C GLU A 245 23.02 8.80 -10.00
N GLU A 246 22.49 9.10 -11.18
CA GLU A 246 23.17 8.88 -12.47
C GLU A 246 23.98 10.12 -12.94
N GLU A 247 23.99 11.23 -12.19
CA GLU A 247 24.57 12.49 -12.67
C GLU A 247 25.58 13.20 -11.73
N ASN A 248 26.18 12.51 -10.74
CA ASN A 248 27.34 13.06 -10.01
C ASN A 248 28.39 12.00 -9.62
#